data_AF-A0A9D7PRS2-F1
#
_entry.id   AF-A0A9D7PRS2-F1
#
_cell.length_a   1.000
_cell.length_b   1.000
_cell.length_c   1.000
_cell.angle_alpha   90.00
_cell.angle_beta   90.00
_cell.angle_gamma   90.00
#
_symmetry.space_group_name_H-M   'P 1'
#
loop_
_entity.id
_entity.type
_entity.pdbx_description
1 polymer ?
#
loop_
_entity_poly.entity_id
_entity_poly.type
_entity_poly.pdbx_seq_one_letter_code
_entity_poly.pdbx_strand_id
1 'polypeptide(L)' 'MRTALISVASAVFLVACASEGSAPAQSKPATAEKPAPRCYNGDDGKFYPVGQKAVVSGVEVNCTVTSDGKSGQWMGAKHK' A
#
# COMPACT_ATOMS: atom_id res chain seq x y z
N MET A 1 29.90 32.42 1.33
CA MET A 1 30.21 30.99 1.50
C MET A 1 30.64 30.75 2.94
N ARG A 2 29.87 30.01 3.73
CA ARG A 2 30.33 29.26 4.92
C ARG A 2 29.18 28.40 5.44
N THR A 3 29.30 27.15 5.04
CA THR A 3 28.44 25.99 5.25
C THR A 3 28.50 25.54 6.72
N ALA A 4 27.37 25.11 7.28
CA ALA A 4 27.36 24.22 8.44
C ALA A 4 26.14 23.28 8.32
N LEU A 5 26.34 22.15 7.65
CA LEU A 5 25.41 21.04 7.62
C LEU A 5 25.67 20.19 8.86
N ILE A 6 24.71 20.17 9.80
CA ILE A 6 24.74 19.29 10.97
C ILE A 6 24.06 17.98 10.57
N SER A 7 24.86 17.00 10.19
CA SER A 7 24.42 15.63 9.93
C SER A 7 24.28 14.88 11.26
N VAL A 8 23.04 14.66 11.72
CA VAL A 8 22.76 13.79 12.88
C VAL A 8 22.75 12.34 12.38
N ALA A 9 23.88 11.65 12.54
CA ALA A 9 23.96 10.22 12.35
C ALA A 9 23.24 9.51 13.52
N SER A 10 22.02 9.05 13.26
CA SER A 10 21.29 8.22 14.21
C SER A 10 21.73 6.77 14.02
N ALA A 11 22.68 6.31 14.84
CA ALA A 11 23.05 4.90 14.92
C ALA A 11 21.92 4.11 15.59
N VAL A 12 21.09 3.45 14.78
CA VAL A 12 20.09 2.49 15.29
C VAL A 12 20.82 1.19 15.60
N PHE A 13 21.14 0.98 16.88
CA PHE A 13 21.58 -0.33 17.37
C PHE A 13 20.37 -1.26 17.49
N LEU A 14 20.17 -2.12 16.48
CA LEU A 14 19.25 -3.25 16.57
C LEU A 14 19.89 -4.33 17.45
N VAL A 15 19.55 -4.32 18.74
CA VAL A 15 19.86 -5.43 19.66
C VAL A 15 19.09 -6.65 19.19
N ALA A 16 19.82 -7.66 18.73
CA ALA A 16 19.31 -8.98 18.39
C ALA A 16 18.74 -9.65 19.65
N CYS A 17 17.45 -9.96 19.65
CA CYS A 17 16.86 -10.84 20.66
C CYS A 17 16.91 -12.27 20.11
N ALA A 18 18.02 -12.96 20.38
CA ALA A 18 18.08 -14.41 20.30
C ALA A 18 17.30 -14.98 21.50
N SER A 19 16.01 -15.25 21.29
CA SER A 19 15.22 -16.06 22.22
C SER A 19 15.21 -17.50 21.71
N GLU A 20 16.15 -18.32 22.19
CA GLU A 20 16.05 -19.79 22.12
C GLU A 20 15.02 -20.23 23.16
N GLY A 21 13.79 -20.48 22.69
CA GLY A 21 12.74 -21.13 23.45
C GLY A 21 12.00 -22.08 22.53
N SER A 22 12.07 -23.39 22.81
CA SER A 22 11.30 -24.41 22.10
C SER A 22 9.81 -24.12 22.27
N ALA A 23 9.19 -23.51 21.24
CA ALA A 23 7.78 -23.18 21.23
C ALA A 23 6.94 -24.43 20.93
N PRO A 24 5.76 -24.59 21.57
CA PRO A 24 4.81 -25.65 21.22
C PRO A 24 4.38 -25.51 19.76
N ALA A 25 4.02 -26.63 19.12
CA ALA A 25 3.59 -26.68 17.73
C ALA A 25 2.45 -25.69 17.47
N GLN A 26 2.80 -24.54 16.91
CA GLN A 26 1.89 -23.45 16.63
C GLN A 26 0.99 -23.87 15.47
N SER A 27 -0.32 -23.96 15.72
CA SER A 27 -1.32 -24.11 14.68
C SER A 27 -1.04 -23.07 13.59
N LYS A 28 -0.84 -23.57 12.36
CA LYS A 28 -0.53 -22.75 11.18
C LYS A 28 -1.58 -21.62 11.11
N PRO A 29 -1.20 -20.34 11.16
CA PRO A 29 -2.18 -19.27 11.08
C PRO A 29 -2.96 -19.42 9.78
N ALA A 30 -4.28 -19.35 9.85
CA ALA A 30 -5.12 -19.30 8.66
C ALA A 30 -4.59 -18.15 7.78
N THR A 31 -4.26 -18.45 6.54
CA THR A 31 -3.81 -17.45 5.58
C THR A 31 -4.91 -16.39 5.47
N ALA A 32 -4.68 -15.21 6.06
CA ALA A 32 -5.58 -14.09 5.90
C ALA A 32 -5.70 -13.79 4.40
N GLU A 33 -6.91 -13.92 3.87
CA GLU A 33 -7.16 -13.68 2.46
C GLU A 33 -6.84 -12.21 2.17
N LYS A 34 -5.90 -11.97 1.26
CA LYS A 34 -5.41 -10.62 0.98
C LYS A 34 -6.57 -9.81 0.39
N PRO A 35 -6.87 -8.61 0.92
CA PRO A 35 -7.96 -7.80 0.38
C PRO A 35 -7.72 -7.50 -1.09
N ALA A 36 -8.79 -7.60 -1.89
CA ALA A 36 -8.74 -7.37 -3.32
C ALA A 36 -8.30 -5.92 -3.63
N PRO A 37 -7.53 -5.71 -4.72
CA PRO A 37 -7.19 -4.38 -5.21
C PRO A 37 -8.43 -3.51 -5.42
N ARG A 38 -8.34 -2.25 -4.99
CA ARG A 38 -9.43 -1.26 -5.04
C ARG A 38 -8.86 0.14 -5.14
N CYS A 39 -9.64 1.07 -5.68
CA CYS A 39 -9.26 2.46 -5.84
C CYS A 39 -10.09 3.34 -4.91
N TYR A 40 -9.46 4.25 -4.17
CA TYR A 40 -10.17 5.19 -3.30
C TYR A 40 -10.53 6.44 -4.07
N ASN A 41 -11.78 6.88 -3.99
CA ASN A 41 -12.20 8.18 -4.50
C ASN A 41 -12.34 9.18 -3.34
N GLY A 42 -11.62 10.31 -3.45
CA GLY A 42 -11.62 11.36 -2.43
C GLY A 42 -12.90 12.20 -2.41
N ASP A 43 -13.63 12.26 -3.53
CA ASP A 43 -14.83 13.10 -3.64
C ASP A 43 -16.03 12.50 -2.91
N ASP A 44 -16.15 11.18 -2.91
CA ASP A 44 -17.25 10.44 -2.28
C ASP A 44 -16.81 9.60 -1.07
N GLY A 45 -15.51 9.59 -0.76
CA GLY A 45 -14.95 8.97 0.43
C GLY A 45 -15.04 7.45 0.46
N LYS A 46 -15.11 6.77 -0.69
CA LYS A 46 -15.28 5.31 -0.75
C LYS A 46 -14.31 4.60 -1.69
N PHE A 47 -14.20 3.29 -1.50
CA PHE A 47 -13.42 2.41 -2.37
C PHE A 47 -14.26 1.81 -3.47
N TYR A 48 -13.72 1.82 -4.69
CA TYR A 48 -14.27 1.20 -5.88
C TYR A 48 -13.48 -0.06 -6.24
N PRO A 49 -14.14 -1.17 -6.60
CA PRO A 49 -13.45 -2.35 -7.08
C PRO A 49 -12.82 -2.10 -8.47
N VAL A 50 -11.78 -2.87 -8.79
CA VAL A 50 -11.18 -2.87 -10.13
C VAL A 50 -12.24 -3.15 -11.20
N GLY A 51 -12.16 -2.42 -12.31
CA GLY A 51 -13.10 -2.47 -13.44
C GLY A 51 -14.23 -1.45 -13.36
N GLN A 52 -14.42 -0.77 -12.23
CA GLN A 52 -15.41 0.30 -12.09
C GLN A 52 -14.89 1.64 -12.60
N LYS A 53 -15.80 2.40 -13.20
CA LYS A 53 -15.57 3.79 -13.57
C LYS A 53 -16.06 4.73 -12.48
N ALA A 54 -15.40 5.87 -12.34
CA ALA A 54 -15.81 6.95 -11.46
C ALA A 54 -15.46 8.29 -12.08
N VAL A 55 -16.03 9.36 -11.54
CA VAL A 55 -15.58 10.73 -11.77
C VAL A 55 -14.82 11.15 -10.52
N VAL A 56 -13.56 11.53 -10.69
CA VAL A 56 -12.69 12.03 -9.61
C VAL A 56 -12.23 13.43 -9.99
N SER A 57 -12.62 14.42 -9.20
CA SER A 57 -12.36 15.84 -9.41
C SER A 57 -12.73 16.31 -10.82
N GLY A 58 -13.86 15.81 -11.35
CA GLY A 58 -14.35 16.12 -12.69
C GLY A 58 -13.71 15.33 -13.83
N VAL A 59 -12.79 14.40 -13.55
CA VAL A 59 -12.12 13.56 -14.54
C VAL A 59 -12.73 12.15 -14.53
N GLU A 60 -13.15 11.65 -15.69
CA GLU A 60 -13.56 10.26 -15.85
C GLU A 60 -12.35 9.33 -15.75
N VAL A 61 -12.39 8.40 -14.81
CA VAL A 61 -11.33 7.42 -14.56
C VAL A 61 -11.90 6.01 -14.47
N ASN A 62 -11.04 5.01 -14.71
CA ASN A 62 -11.32 3.60 -14.50
C ASN A 62 -10.37 3.05 -13.43
N CYS A 63 -10.89 2.30 -12.47
CA CYS A 63 -10.07 1.60 -11.49
C CYS A 63 -9.42 0.38 -12.16
N THR A 64 -8.10 0.36 -12.25
CA THR A 64 -7.35 -0.74 -12.84
C THR A 64 -6.40 -1.37 -11.84
N VAL A 65 -6.07 -2.64 -12.02
CA VAL A 65 -5.03 -3.29 -11.23
C VAL A 65 -3.66 -2.83 -11.70
N THR A 66 -2.73 -2.58 -10.77
CA THR A 66 -1.33 -2.29 -11.10
C THR A 66 -0.65 -3.54 -11.69
N SER A 67 0.45 -3.35 -12.43
CA SER A 67 1.17 -4.44 -13.08
C SER A 67 1.71 -5.51 -12.12
N ASP A 68 1.96 -5.14 -10.87
CA ASP A 68 2.37 -6.06 -9.81
C ASP A 68 1.20 -6.81 -9.15
N GLY A 69 -0.05 -6.52 -9.53
CA GLY A 69 -1.25 -7.18 -9.01
C GLY A 69 -1.61 -6.82 -7.56
N LYS A 70 -0.92 -5.86 -6.94
CA LYS A 70 -1.04 -5.61 -5.49
C LYS A 70 -2.03 -4.52 -5.13
N SER A 71 -2.27 -3.56 -6.03
CA SER A 71 -3.01 -2.33 -5.74
C SER A 71 -3.96 -1.97 -6.88
N GLY A 72 -4.96 -1.16 -6.57
CA GLY A 72 -5.79 -0.48 -7.57
C GLY A 72 -5.23 0.91 -7.85
N GLN A 73 -5.28 1.35 -9.10
CA GLN A 73 -4.91 2.70 -9.53
C GLN A 73 -5.95 3.25 -10.50
N TRP A 74 -6.30 4.54 -10.31
CA TRP A 74 -7.10 5.30 -11.26
C TRP A 74 -6.30 5.54 -12.54
N MET A 75 -6.87 5.14 -13.67
CA MET A 75 -6.36 5.45 -14.99
C MET A 75 -7.39 6.30 -15.71
N GLY A 76 -6.95 7.28 -16.50
CA GLY A 76 -7.86 8.08 -17.32
C GLY A 76 -8.76 7.17 -18.16
N ALA A 77 -10.06 7.44 -18.15
CA ALA A 77 -10.98 6.73 -19.02
C ALA A 77 -10.59 7.06 -20.47
N LYS A 78 -10.22 6.04 -21.25
CA LYS A 78 -9.98 6.26 -22.69
C LYS A 78 -11.25 6.85 -23.29
N HIS A 79 -11.13 7.98 -23.97
CA HIS A 79 -12.19 8.47 -24.85
C HIS A 79 -12.47 7.36 -25.87
N LYS A 80 -13.72 6.91 -25.94
CA LYS A 80 -14.15 5.96 -26.97
C LYS A 80 -14.28 6.68 -28.30
#